data_AF-A0A973LBI1-F1
#
_entry.id   AF-A0A973LBI1-F1
#
_cell.length_a   1.000
_cell.length_b   1.000
_cell.length_c   1.000
_cell.angle_alpha   90.00
_cell.angle_beta   90.00
_cell.angle_gamma   90.00
#
_symmetry.space_group_name_H-M   'P 1'
#
loop_
_entity.id
_entity.type
_entity.pdbx_description
1 polymer ?
#
loop_
_entity_poly.entity_id
_entity_poly.type
_entity_poly.pdbx_seq_one_letter_code
_entity_poly.pdbx_strand_id
1 'polypeptide(L)'
;MKLGMWGYLPRRARWVAAGYVVGFGEGACSHVYSVWIGGIHAFSRDPVPIQVVFHAMLVLDVLAVVLIARVSPAGPPLAAATMAADTFGNWWAEAGNVMRHPLDYLVPFGLLPITLFGVFVLATALPLRREILALPSAAGPGPERLA
;
A
#
# COMPACT_ATOMS: atom_id res chain seq x y z
N MET A 1 6.49 9.69 25.21
CA MET A 1 6.38 9.27 23.79
C MET A 1 5.71 10.42 23.05
N LYS A 2 6.46 11.25 22.31
CA LYS A 2 5.83 12.31 21.49
C LYS A 2 4.87 11.60 20.53
N LEU A 3 3.56 11.82 20.69
CA LEU A 3 2.61 11.44 19.65
C LEU A 3 3.08 12.15 18.40
N GLY A 4 3.72 11.41 17.47
CA GLY A 4 4.17 11.95 16.19
C GLY A 4 2.98 12.51 15.41
N MET A 5 3.18 12.92 14.16
CA MET A 5 2.12 13.52 13.32
C MET A 5 0.78 12.73 13.32
N TRP A 6 0.83 11.42 13.59
CA TRP A 6 -0.32 10.53 13.78
C TRP A 6 -1.26 10.95 14.92
N GLY A 7 -0.76 11.64 15.95
CA GLY A 7 -1.55 12.13 17.08
C GLY A 7 -2.62 13.14 16.69
N TYR A 8 -2.48 13.79 15.54
CA TYR A 8 -3.45 14.77 15.04
C TYR A 8 -4.53 14.14 14.13
N LEU A 9 -4.31 12.92 13.64
CA LEU A 9 -5.32 12.21 12.85
C LEU A 9 -6.49 11.74 13.75
N PRO A 10 -7.72 11.67 13.23
CA PRO A 10 -8.81 10.97 13.91
C PRO A 10 -8.45 9.50 14.17
N ARG A 11 -8.98 8.91 15.25
CA ARG A 11 -8.68 7.52 15.64
C ARG A 11 -8.89 6.52 14.49
N ARG A 12 -9.95 6.70 13.68
CA ARG A 12 -10.22 5.86 12.51
C ARG A 12 -9.12 5.96 11.45
N ALA A 13 -8.71 7.19 11.09
CA ALA A 13 -7.64 7.42 10.12
C ALA A 13 -6.29 6.85 10.58
N ARG A 14 -6.00 6.87 11.89
CA ARG A 14 -4.81 6.20 12.45
C ARG A 14 -4.83 4.69 12.22
N TRP A 15 -5.96 4.03 12.47
CA TRP A 15 -6.07 2.59 12.23
C TRP A 15 -5.98 2.24 10.76
N VAL A 16 -6.58 3.06 9.88
CA VAL A 16 -6.43 2.88 8.44
C VAL A 16 -4.97 3.02 8.03
N ALA A 17 -4.30 4.10 8.44
CA ALA A 17 -2.88 4.32 8.16
C ALA A 17 -2.00 3.19 8.73
N ALA A 18 -2.31 2.66 9.92
CA ALA A 18 -1.61 1.52 10.49
C ALA A 18 -1.79 0.27 9.64
N GLY A 19 -3.02 0.01 9.15
CA GLY A 19 -3.30 -1.07 8.21
C GLY A 19 -2.48 -0.97 6.93
N TYR A 20 -2.32 0.25 6.39
CA TYR A 20 -1.44 0.48 5.23
C TYR A 20 0.00 0.14 5.57
N VAL A 21 0.54 0.68 6.66
CA VAL A 21 1.94 0.44 7.07
C VAL A 21 2.23 -1.04 7.26
N VAL A 22 1.31 -1.79 7.88
CA VAL A 22 1.47 -3.23 8.08
C VAL A 22 1.40 -3.99 6.75
N GLY A 23 0.36 -3.75 5.95
CA GLY A 23 0.16 -4.50 4.70
C GLY A 23 1.25 -4.23 3.66
N PHE A 24 1.65 -2.96 3.46
CA PHE A 24 2.79 -2.65 2.58
C PHE A 24 4.12 -3.12 3.17
N GLY A 25 4.27 -3.14 4.50
CA GLY A 25 5.47 -3.70 5.15
C GLY A 25 5.60 -5.21 4.90
N GLU A 26 4.50 -5.94 5.01
CA GLU A 26 4.42 -7.37 4.65
C GLU A 26 4.71 -7.59 3.16
N GLY A 27 4.12 -6.78 2.28
CA GLY A 27 4.39 -6.80 0.83
C GLY A 27 5.86 -6.59 0.52
N ALA A 28 6.49 -5.58 1.12
CA ALA A 28 7.92 -5.31 0.96
C ALA A 28 8.76 -6.51 1.40
N CYS A 29 8.47 -7.11 2.56
CA CYS A 29 9.15 -8.32 3.03
C CYS A 29 8.99 -9.49 2.04
N SER A 30 7.81 -9.66 1.47
CA SER A 30 7.52 -10.70 0.47
C SER A 30 8.31 -10.48 -0.82
N HIS A 31 8.39 -9.23 -1.31
CA HIS A 31 9.19 -8.88 -2.48
C HIS A 31 10.70 -9.03 -2.22
N VAL A 32 11.19 -8.64 -1.03
CA VAL A 32 12.58 -8.91 -0.63
C VAL A 32 12.86 -10.40 -0.65
N TYR A 33 11.99 -11.21 -0.06
CA TYR A 33 12.16 -12.67 0.00
C TYR A 33 12.21 -13.28 -1.41
N SER A 34 11.31 -12.88 -2.30
CA SER A 34 11.29 -13.33 -3.70
C SER A 34 12.58 -12.96 -4.44
N VAL A 35 13.03 -11.72 -4.33
CA VAL A 35 14.29 -11.26 -4.96
C VAL A 35 15.51 -11.92 -4.32
N TRP A 36 15.49 -12.18 -3.01
CA TRP A 36 16.59 -12.86 -2.32
C TRP A 36 16.78 -14.30 -2.83
N ILE A 37 15.69 -15.01 -3.10
CA ILE A 37 15.73 -16.41 -3.58
C ILE A 37 15.95 -16.48 -5.09
N GLY A 38 15.25 -15.65 -5.87
CA GLY A 38 15.23 -15.74 -7.33
C GLY A 38 16.16 -14.75 -8.04
N GLY A 39 16.74 -13.79 -7.33
CA GLY A 39 17.50 -12.69 -7.92
C GLY A 39 16.66 -11.89 -8.92
N ILE A 40 17.29 -11.51 -10.04
CA ILE A 40 16.63 -10.85 -11.17
C ILE A 40 15.58 -11.73 -11.88
N HIS A 41 15.59 -13.04 -11.61
CA HIS A 41 14.69 -14.02 -12.22
C HIS A 41 13.51 -14.38 -11.32
N ALA A 42 13.32 -13.69 -10.19
CA ALA A 42 12.25 -13.96 -9.22
C ALA A 42 10.86 -14.10 -9.86
N PHE A 43 10.59 -13.34 -10.93
CA PHE A 43 9.30 -13.31 -11.62
C PHE A 43 9.38 -13.81 -13.08
N SER A 44 10.40 -14.61 -13.44
CA SER A 44 10.67 -14.98 -14.84
C SER A 44 9.58 -15.80 -15.52
N ARG A 45 8.55 -16.25 -14.77
CA ARG A 45 7.39 -16.98 -15.28
C ARG A 45 6.36 -16.07 -15.94
N ASP A 46 6.37 -14.78 -15.62
CA ASP A 46 5.40 -13.80 -16.13
C ASP A 46 5.92 -13.04 -17.35
N PRO A 47 5.04 -12.41 -18.15
CA PRO A 47 5.47 -11.48 -19.21
C PRO A 47 6.33 -10.34 -18.66
N VAL A 48 7.33 -9.89 -19.43
CA VAL A 48 8.31 -8.86 -19.03
C VAL A 48 7.67 -7.63 -18.36
N PRO A 49 6.55 -7.05 -18.85
CA PRO A 49 5.93 -5.92 -18.17
C PRO A 49 5.51 -6.21 -16.72
N ILE A 50 4.97 -7.40 -16.44
CA ILE A 50 4.57 -7.81 -15.09
C ILE A 50 5.81 -8.02 -14.22
N GLN A 51 6.89 -8.59 -14.77
CA GLN A 51 8.16 -8.73 -14.04
C GLN A 51 8.69 -7.37 -13.58
N VAL A 52 8.67 -6.36 -14.46
CA VAL A 52 9.12 -5.01 -14.14
C VAL A 52 8.26 -4.41 -13.03
N VAL A 53 6.93 -4.59 -13.12
CA VAL A 53 5.99 -4.14 -12.08
C VAL A 53 6.34 -4.78 -10.73
N PHE A 54 6.48 -6.10 -10.67
CA PHE A 54 6.78 -6.81 -9.41
C PHE A 54 8.16 -6.47 -8.83
N HIS A 55 9.19 -6.23 -9.66
CA HIS A 55 10.45 -5.70 -9.16
C HIS A 55 10.31 -4.27 -8.61
N ALA A 56 9.50 -3.43 -9.26
CA ALA A 56 9.25 -2.07 -8.80
C ALA A 56 8.42 -2.05 -7.49
N MET A 57 7.58 -3.06 -7.24
CA MET A 57 6.73 -3.13 -6.05
C MET A 57 7.53 -3.04 -4.76
N LEU A 58 8.70 -3.69 -4.67
CA LEU A 58 9.56 -3.55 -3.48
C LEU A 58 9.81 -2.08 -3.11
N VAL A 59 10.16 -1.26 -4.11
CA VAL A 59 10.44 0.17 -3.89
C VAL A 59 9.16 0.92 -3.57
N LEU A 60 8.07 0.61 -4.28
CA LEU A 60 6.77 1.26 -4.10
C LEU A 60 6.15 0.96 -2.73
N ASP A 61 6.29 -0.26 -2.22
CA ASP A 61 5.83 -0.68 -0.90
C ASP A 61 6.56 0.08 0.20
N VAL A 62 7.89 0.11 0.14
CA VAL A 62 8.71 0.85 1.09
C VAL A 62 8.37 2.34 1.04
N LEU A 63 8.20 2.90 -0.16
CA LEU A 63 7.83 4.30 -0.31
C LEU A 63 6.43 4.59 0.25
N ALA A 64 5.45 3.71 0.02
CA ALA A 64 4.11 3.81 0.59
C ALA A 64 4.17 3.78 2.13
N VAL A 65 4.90 2.83 2.72
CA VAL A 65 5.13 2.76 4.18
C VAL A 65 5.69 4.08 4.70
N VAL A 66 6.77 4.58 4.08
CA VAL A 66 7.42 5.82 4.52
C VAL A 66 6.49 7.02 4.42
N LEU A 67 5.78 7.18 3.30
CA LEU A 67 4.87 8.31 3.11
C LEU A 67 3.68 8.27 4.08
N ILE A 68 3.09 7.09 4.31
CA ILE A 68 1.98 6.94 5.27
C ILE A 68 2.48 7.13 6.71
N ALA A 69 3.63 6.56 7.07
CA ALA A 69 4.28 6.77 8.37
C ALA A 69 4.59 8.25 8.64
N ARG A 70 4.89 9.03 7.61
CA ARG A 70 5.09 10.48 7.69
C ARG A 70 3.81 11.30 7.56
N VAL A 71 2.65 10.67 7.46
CA VAL A 71 1.35 11.34 7.28
C VAL A 71 1.38 12.27 6.06
N SER A 72 2.02 11.82 4.98
CA SER A 72 2.15 12.59 3.74
C SER A 72 0.87 12.49 2.90
N PRO A 73 0.36 13.61 2.33
CA PRO A 73 -0.81 13.58 1.46
C PRO A 73 -0.58 12.86 0.13
N ALA A 74 0.69 12.59 -0.23
CA ALA A 74 1.06 11.78 -1.38
C ALA A 74 1.00 10.26 -1.08
N GLY A 75 0.96 9.86 0.19
CA GLY A 75 0.96 8.45 0.59
C GLY A 75 -0.26 7.68 0.09
N PRO A 76 -1.51 8.10 0.40
CA PRO A 76 -2.70 7.36 0.00
C PRO A 76 -2.87 7.16 -1.52
N PRO A 77 -2.66 8.16 -2.41
CA PRO A 77 -2.78 7.94 -3.85
C PRO A 77 -1.68 7.03 -4.40
N LEU A 78 -0.44 7.14 -3.90
CA LEU A 78 0.63 6.21 -4.28
C LEU A 78 0.25 4.78 -3.86
N ALA A 79 -0.14 4.57 -2.61
CA ALA A 79 -0.60 3.29 -2.09
C ALA A 79 -1.74 2.69 -2.93
N ALA A 80 -2.72 3.50 -3.33
CA ALA A 80 -3.80 3.06 -4.20
C ALA A 80 -3.31 2.60 -5.58
N ALA A 81 -2.40 3.35 -6.20
CA ALA A 81 -1.80 2.97 -7.48
C ALA A 81 -0.96 1.69 -7.37
N THR A 82 -0.15 1.58 -6.32
CA THR A 82 0.64 0.37 -6.01
C THR A 82 -0.27 -0.84 -5.87
N MET A 83 -1.29 -0.78 -5.00
CA MET A 83 -2.21 -1.90 -4.80
C MET A 83 -3.02 -2.25 -6.05
N ALA A 84 -3.42 -1.28 -6.86
CA ALA A 84 -4.12 -1.55 -8.11
C ALA A 84 -3.25 -2.37 -9.07
N ALA A 85 -1.99 -1.97 -9.26
CA ALA A 85 -1.05 -2.67 -10.12
C ALA A 85 -0.67 -4.05 -9.55
N ASP A 86 -0.44 -4.15 -8.24
CA ASP A 86 -0.07 -5.41 -7.58
C ASP A 86 -1.22 -6.44 -7.61
N THR A 87 -2.43 -6.01 -7.25
CA THR A 87 -3.64 -6.84 -7.33
C THR A 87 -3.88 -7.28 -8.77
N PHE A 88 -3.75 -6.38 -9.75
CA PHE A 88 -3.90 -6.73 -11.16
C PHE A 88 -2.86 -7.78 -11.60
N GLY A 89 -1.58 -7.60 -11.26
CA GLY A 89 -0.52 -8.53 -11.60
C GLY A 89 -0.77 -9.92 -11.01
N ASN A 90 -1.16 -10.01 -9.74
CA ASN A 90 -1.46 -11.27 -9.07
C ASN A 90 -2.69 -11.97 -9.67
N TRP A 91 -3.77 -11.23 -9.95
CA TRP A 91 -4.94 -11.80 -10.63
C TRP A 91 -4.63 -12.26 -12.05
N TRP A 92 -3.77 -11.54 -12.78
CA TRP A 92 -3.32 -11.94 -14.10
C TRP A 92 -2.53 -13.25 -14.06
N ALA A 93 -1.52 -13.33 -13.19
CA ALA A 93 -0.66 -14.51 -13.05
C ALA A 93 -1.46 -15.76 -12.66
N GLU A 94 -2.48 -15.59 -11.80
CA GLU A 94 -3.27 -16.70 -11.28
C GLU A 94 -4.57 -16.98 -12.04
N ALA A 95 -4.95 -16.16 -13.03
CA ALA A 95 -6.25 -16.24 -13.71
C ALA A 95 -6.59 -17.67 -14.18
N GLY A 96 -5.63 -18.33 -14.84
CA GLY A 96 -5.82 -19.68 -15.35
C GLY A 96 -5.98 -20.74 -14.26
N ASN A 97 -5.33 -20.56 -13.11
CA ASN A 97 -5.43 -21.48 -11.98
C ASN A 97 -6.73 -21.25 -11.19
N VAL A 98 -7.11 -19.99 -10.95
CA VAL A 98 -8.37 -19.62 -10.28
C VAL A 98 -9.57 -20.20 -11.03
N MET A 99 -9.56 -20.13 -12.37
CA MET A 99 -10.64 -20.71 -13.19
C MET A 99 -10.72 -22.23 -13.11
N ARG A 100 -9.58 -22.92 -12.88
CA ARG A 100 -9.53 -24.38 -12.76
C ARG A 100 -9.86 -24.86 -11.34
N HIS A 101 -9.43 -24.12 -10.32
CA HIS A 101 -9.50 -24.53 -8.91
C HIS A 101 -9.89 -23.35 -8.00
N PRO A 102 -11.11 -22.80 -8.12
CA PRO A 102 -11.48 -21.54 -7.46
C PRO A 102 -11.47 -21.59 -5.93
N LEU A 103 -11.75 -22.76 -5.34
CA LEU A 103 -11.80 -22.92 -3.88
C LEU A 103 -10.40 -22.90 -3.24
N ASP A 104 -9.37 -23.28 -3.98
CA ASP A 104 -7.98 -23.26 -3.50
C ASP A 104 -7.50 -21.81 -3.21
N TYR A 105 -8.17 -20.82 -3.80
CA TYR A 105 -7.88 -19.39 -3.61
C TYR A 105 -8.69 -18.74 -2.50
N LEU A 106 -9.49 -19.50 -1.74
CA LEU A 106 -10.18 -19.01 -0.54
C LEU A 106 -9.36 -19.19 0.75
N VAL A 107 -8.12 -19.67 0.63
CA VAL A 107 -7.20 -19.83 1.76
C VAL A 107 -6.64 -18.48 2.22
N PRO A 108 -6.23 -18.35 3.50
CA PRO A 108 -5.78 -17.07 4.06
C PRO A 108 -4.34 -16.69 3.63
N PHE A 109 -3.89 -17.14 2.47
CA PHE A 109 -2.58 -16.88 1.88
C PHE A 109 -2.72 -16.65 0.37
N GLY A 110 -1.79 -15.92 -0.23
CA GLY A 110 -1.80 -15.66 -1.68
C GLY A 110 -2.89 -14.66 -2.10
N LEU A 111 -3.71 -15.03 -3.10
CA LEU A 111 -4.58 -14.09 -3.83
C LEU A 111 -5.71 -13.48 -2.98
N LEU A 112 -6.25 -14.19 -1.99
CA LEU A 112 -7.34 -13.66 -1.17
C LEU A 112 -6.88 -12.50 -0.26
N PRO A 113 -5.85 -12.65 0.59
CA PRO A 113 -5.36 -11.54 1.42
C PRO A 113 -4.99 -10.30 0.62
N ILE A 114 -4.24 -10.45 -0.49
CA ILE A 114 -3.86 -9.32 -1.33
C ILE A 114 -5.08 -8.63 -1.95
N THR A 115 -6.11 -9.38 -2.36
CA THR A 115 -7.35 -8.81 -2.90
C THR A 115 -8.10 -8.03 -1.83
N LEU A 116 -8.25 -8.58 -0.63
CA LEU A 116 -8.93 -7.91 0.48
C LEU A 116 -8.18 -6.64 0.91
N PHE A 117 -6.85 -6.71 0.98
CA PHE A 117 -6.01 -5.54 1.26
C PHE A 117 -6.12 -4.50 0.14
N GLY A 118 -6.12 -4.92 -1.12
CA GLY A 118 -6.31 -4.05 -2.27
C GLY A 118 -7.65 -3.31 -2.23
N VAL A 119 -8.75 -4.03 -1.97
CA VAL A 119 -10.07 -3.42 -1.79
C VAL A 119 -10.07 -2.42 -0.63
N PHE A 120 -9.48 -2.80 0.51
CA PHE A 120 -9.36 -1.91 1.67
C PHE A 120 -8.60 -0.62 1.33
N VAL A 121 -7.44 -0.71 0.68
CA VAL A 121 -6.64 0.46 0.29
C VAL A 121 -7.37 1.32 -0.73
N LEU A 122 -7.98 0.73 -1.76
CA LEU A 122 -8.70 1.49 -2.79
C LEU A 122 -9.92 2.22 -2.21
N ALA A 123 -10.68 1.55 -1.33
CA ALA A 123 -11.85 2.13 -0.68
C ALA A 123 -11.50 3.27 0.29
N THR A 124 -10.33 3.20 0.94
CA THR A 124 -9.97 4.14 2.02
C THR A 124 -8.94 5.20 1.61
N ALA A 125 -8.33 5.12 0.43
CA ALA A 125 -7.29 6.06 0.01
C ALA A 125 -7.76 7.52 -0.06
N LEU A 126 -8.91 7.78 -0.70
CA LEU A 126 -9.46 9.14 -0.80
C LEU A 126 -9.91 9.68 0.56
N PRO A 127 -10.68 8.93 1.39
CA PRO A 127 -10.98 9.33 2.76
C PRO A 127 -9.72 9.66 3.57
N LEU A 128 -8.71 8.79 3.56
CA LEU A 128 -7.47 8.99 4.30
C LEU A 128 -6.72 10.24 3.83
N ARG A 129 -6.64 10.47 2.51
CA ARG A 129 -6.01 11.68 1.95
C ARG A 129 -6.71 12.95 2.43
N ARG A 130 -8.04 12.96 2.47
CA ARG A 130 -8.81 14.13 2.96
C ARG A 130 -8.52 14.43 4.42
N GLU A 131 -8.46 13.41 5.26
CA GLU A 131 -8.11 13.56 6.69
C GLU A 131 -6.70 14.11 6.88
N ILE A 132 -5.73 13.65 6.09
CA ILE A 132 -4.35 14.15 6.12
C ILE A 132 -4.29 15.62 5.70
N LEU A 133 -5.00 15.99 4.62
CA LEU A 133 -5.03 17.37 4.12
C LEU A 133 -5.76 18.34 5.07
N ALA A 134 -6.67 17.83 5.90
CA ALA A 134 -7.40 18.63 6.88
C ALA A 134 -6.58 18.92 8.15
N LEU A 135 -5.40 18.31 8.30
CA LEU A 135 -4.52 18.59 9.43
C LEU A 135 -4.09 20.07 9.42
N PRO A 136 -4.04 20.74 10.58
CA PRO A 136 -3.51 22.09 10.67
C PRO A 136 -2.09 22.13 10.09
N SER A 137 -1.85 23.01 9.13
CA SER A 137 -0.50 23.25 8.63
C SER A 137 0.37 23.71 9.81
N ALA A 138 1.58 23.18 9.93
CA ALA A 138 2.52 23.59 10.99
C ALA A 138 2.88 25.09 10.92
N ALA A 139 2.51 25.77 9.84
CA ALA A 139 2.41 27.21 9.77
C ALA A 139 1.12 27.67 10.49
N GLY A 140 1.24 28.06 11.76
CA GLY A 140 0.16 28.74 12.49
C GLY A 140 -0.34 30.00 11.77
N PRO A 141 -1.43 30.63 12.23
CA PRO A 141 -1.90 31.88 11.63
C PRO A 141 -0.76 32.89 11.62
N GLY A 142 -0.39 33.36 10.42
CA GLY A 142 0.56 34.44 10.28
C GLY A 142 0.13 35.66 11.10
N PRO A 143 1.08 36.50 11.56
CA PRO A 143 0.82 37.63 12.45
C PRO A 143 -0.16 38.69 11.91
N GLU A 144 -0.67 38.55 10.68
CA GLU A 144 -1.62 39.48 10.06
C GLU A 144 -3.06 39.42 10.59
N ARG A 145 -3.40 38.54 11.55
CA ARG A 145 -4.76 38.46 12.14
C ARG A 145 -4.90 39.11 13.53
N LEU A 146 -4.04 40.07 13.87
CA LEU A 146 -4.12 40.82 15.13
C LEU A 146 -4.13 42.35 14.96
N ALA A 147 -4.48 42.85 13.77
CA ALA A 147 -4.67 44.28 13.50
C ALA A 147 -6.14 44.61 13.25
#